data_AF-A0A1I1WJC8-F1
#
_entry.id   AF-A0A1I1WJC8-F1
#
_cell.length_a   1.000
_cell.length_b   1.000
_cell.length_c   1.000
_cell.angle_alpha   90.00
_cell.angle_beta   90.00
_cell.angle_gamma   90.00
#
_symmetry.space_group_name_H-M   'P 1'
#
loop_
_entity.id
_entity.type
_entity.pdbx_description
1 polymer ?
#
loop_
_entity_poly.entity_id
_entity_poly.type
_entity_poly.pdbx_seq_one_letter_code
_entity_poly.pdbx_strand_id
1 'polypeptide(L)' 'MPHTYDVSHPGTRLRCRDESGSSSLRVWRSQWTPRVIRIDTPTVYNRTKWTVEQAKLLRDVLDDAIRAGERS' A
#
# COMPACT_ATOMS: atom_id res chain seq x y z
N MET A 1 -16.71 4.45 -9.24
CA MET A 1 -16.44 3.00 -9.28
C MET A 1 -15.54 2.67 -8.11
N PRO A 2 -15.93 1.82 -7.15
CA PRO A 2 -14.97 1.33 -6.16
C PRO A 2 -13.92 0.54 -6.92
N HIS A 3 -12.69 1.06 -6.96
CA HIS A 3 -11.55 0.28 -7.45
C HIS A 3 -11.23 -0.74 -6.37
N THR A 4 -11.30 -2.02 -6.72
CA THR A 4 -10.80 -3.10 -5.85
C THR A 4 -9.34 -3.34 -6.20
N TYR A 5 -8.46 -3.22 -5.22
CA TYR A 5 -7.03 -3.44 -5.38
C TYR A 5 -6.64 -4.89 -5.08
N ASP A 6 -5.71 -5.44 -5.86
CA ASP A 6 -5.12 -6.74 -5.53
C ASP A 6 -4.11 -6.59 -4.40
N VAL A 7 -4.49 -7.12 -3.24
CA VAL A 7 -3.72 -7.10 -1.99
C VAL A 7 -3.13 -8.47 -1.66
N SER A 8 -3.24 -9.45 -2.54
CA SER A 8 -2.49 -10.71 -2.43
C SER A 8 -1.02 -10.47 -2.76
N HIS A 9 -0.08 -11.23 -2.19
CA HIS A 9 1.34 -11.07 -2.54
C HIS A 9 1.53 -11.34 -4.06
N PRO A 10 2.16 -10.42 -4.81
CA PRO A 10 3.13 -9.42 -4.32
C PRO A 10 2.55 -8.03 -4.07
N GLY A 11 1.24 -7.82 -4.17
CA GLY A 11 0.56 -6.61 -3.74
C GLY A 11 0.48 -5.49 -4.76
N THR A 12 -0.20 -4.44 -4.35
CA THR A 12 -0.37 -3.22 -5.13
C THR A 12 0.81 -2.27 -4.91
N ARG A 13 1.45 -1.86 -6.01
CA ARG A 13 2.51 -0.85 -6.00
C ARG A 13 1.91 0.56 -6.09
N LEU A 14 2.31 1.42 -5.18
CA LEU A 14 1.89 2.82 -5.08
C LEU A 14 3.08 3.74 -5.32
N ARG A 15 2.92 4.70 -6.24
CA ARG A 15 3.97 5.69 -6.53
C ARG A 15 4.00 6.76 -5.43
N CYS A 16 5.20 7.18 -5.08
CA CYS A 16 5.44 8.28 -4.15
C CYS A 16 6.70 9.04 -4.58
N ARG A 17 7.06 10.08 -3.82
CA ARG A 17 8.31 10.82 -3.99
C ARG A 17 9.07 10.84 -2.68
N ASP A 18 10.36 10.59 -2.69
CA ASP A 18 11.25 10.79 -1.54
C ASP A 18 12.36 11.81 -1.89
N GLU A 19 13.35 11.98 -1.03
CA GLU A 19 14.47 12.90 -1.25
C GLU A 19 15.33 12.54 -2.48
N SER A 20 15.32 11.28 -2.91
CA SER A 20 16.01 10.81 -4.12
C SER A 20 15.19 10.98 -5.40
N GLY A 21 13.92 11.40 -5.28
CA GLY A 21 13.03 11.63 -6.41
C GLY A 21 11.88 10.63 -6.47
N SER A 22 11.62 10.06 -7.64
CA SER A 22 10.48 9.16 -7.87
C SER A 22 10.72 7.81 -7.20
N SER A 23 9.77 7.40 -6.36
CA SER A 23 9.88 6.19 -5.56
C SER A 23 8.56 5.41 -5.56
N SER A 24 8.53 4.26 -4.89
CA SER A 24 7.30 3.51 -4.72
C SER A 24 7.33 2.66 -3.47
N LEU A 25 6.15 2.47 -2.87
CA LEU A 25 5.90 1.46 -1.86
C LEU A 25 4.99 0.37 -2.40
N ARG A 26 4.91 -0.76 -1.73
CA ARG A 26 4.06 -1.89 -2.11
C ARG A 26 3.30 -2.39 -0.90
N VAL A 27 1.99 -2.60 -1.05
CA VAL A 27 1.09 -3.04 0.04
C VAL A 27 0.51 -4.41 -0.32
N TRP A 28 0.61 -5.37 0.60
CA TRP A 28 -0.03 -6.68 0.47
C TRP A 28 -0.37 -7.28 1.83
N ARG A 29 -1.23 -8.29 1.84
CA ARG A 29 -1.49 -9.12 3.01
C ARG A 29 -0.50 -10.28 3.06
N SER A 30 -0.02 -10.59 4.26
CA SER A 30 0.83 -11.76 4.48
C SER A 30 0.06 -13.05 4.16
N GLN A 31 0.63 -13.89 3.29
CA GLN A 31 0.07 -15.19 2.95
C GLN A 31 0.06 -16.15 4.16
N TRP A 32 0.98 -15.97 5.10
CA TRP A 32 1.14 -16.82 6.29
C TRP A 32 0.33 -16.35 7.48
N THR A 33 0.06 -15.05 7.55
CA THR A 33 -0.65 -14.40 8.65
C THR A 33 -1.67 -13.43 8.06
N PRO A 34 -2.85 -13.91 7.61
CA PRO A 34 -3.77 -13.12 6.78
C PRO A 34 -4.27 -11.81 7.43
N ARG A 35 -4.17 -11.68 8.76
CA ARG A 35 -4.47 -10.44 9.50
C ARG A 35 -3.34 -9.42 9.55
N VAL A 36 -2.18 -9.73 8.96
CA VAL A 36 -1.02 -8.84 8.89
C VAL A 36 -0.93 -8.22 7.51
N ILE A 37 -0.98 -6.89 7.46
CA ILE A 37 -0.70 -6.10 6.27
C ILE A 37 0.80 -5.77 6.26
N ARG A 38 1.47 -6.08 5.15
CA ARG A 38 2.87 -5.73 4.90
C ARG A 38 2.94 -4.55 3.96
N ILE A 39 3.82 -3.62 4.29
CA ILE A 39 4.14 -2.46 3.49
C ILE A 39 5.65 -2.50 3.25
N ASP A 40 6.05 -2.71 2.01
CA ASP A 40 7.43 -2.52 1.58
C ASP A 40 7.61 -1.05 1.26
N THR A 41 8.31 -0.35 2.15
CA THR A 41 8.55 1.08 2.05
C THR A 41 9.93 1.34 1.43
N PRO A 42 10.10 2.42 0.64
CA PRO A 42 11.43 2.89 0.34
C PRO A 42 12.19 3.22 1.63
N THR A 43 13.52 3.15 1.60
CA THR A 43 14.43 3.28 2.75
C THR A 43 14.16 4.54 3.60
N VAL A 44 13.50 5.56 3.04
CA VAL A 44 13.25 6.85 3.70
C VAL A 44 11.75 7.18 3.78
N TYR A 45 10.94 6.26 4.33
CA TYR A 45 9.50 6.44 4.47
C TYR A 45 9.09 7.73 5.22
N ASN A 46 9.82 8.09 6.27
CA ASN A 46 9.58 9.30 7.08
C ASN A 46 9.81 10.62 6.33
N ARG A 47 10.47 10.58 5.16
CA ARG A 47 10.68 11.75 4.30
C ARG A 47 9.95 11.62 2.96
N THR A 48 9.10 10.61 2.82
CA THR A 48 8.27 10.44 1.65
C THR A 48 7.20 11.53 1.62
N LYS A 49 7.02 12.16 0.45
CA LYS A 49 5.98 13.13 0.15
C LYS A 49 4.97 12.48 -0.79
N TRP A 50 3.68 12.76 -0.54
CA TRP A 50 2.58 12.32 -1.38
C TRP A 50 1.77 13.52 -1.86
N THR A 51 1.31 13.46 -3.10
CA THR A 51 0.18 14.30 -3.51
C THR A 51 -1.09 13.82 -2.79
N VAL A 52 -2.11 14.68 -2.71
CA VAL A 52 -3.41 14.30 -2.13
C VAL A 52 -4.00 13.07 -2.84
N GLU A 53 -3.84 12.98 -4.16
CA GLU A 53 -4.30 11.82 -4.94
C GLU A 53 -3.52 10.54 -4.62
N GLN A 54 -2.19 10.63 -4.43
CA GLN A 54 -1.39 9.47 -3.99
C GLN A 54 -1.78 9.01 -2.58
N ALA A 55 -2.09 9.94 -1.68
CA ALA A 55 -2.57 9.62 -0.34
C ALA A 55 -3.95 8.94 -0.36
N LYS A 56 -4.87 9.41 -1.22
CA LYS A 56 -6.16 8.74 -1.43
C LYS A 56 -5.98 7.31 -1.93
N LEU A 57 -5.13 7.10 -2.94
CA LEU A 57 -4.83 5.78 -3.45
C LEU A 57 -4.23 4.85 -2.37
N LEU A 58 -3.33 5.37 -1.54
CA LEU A 58 -2.79 4.60 -0.41
C LEU A 58 -3.89 4.19 0.58
N ARG A 59 -4.77 5.13 0.95
CA ARG A 59 -5.90 4.84 1.85
C ARG A 59 -6.79 3.75 1.27
N ASP A 60 -7.17 3.88 0.00
CA ASP A 60 -8.12 2.94 -0.61
C ASP A 60 -7.51 1.52 -0.73
N VAL A 61 -6.21 1.40 -1.01
CA VAL A 61 -5.49 0.10 -0.98
C VAL A 61 -5.42 -0.48 0.44
N LEU A 62 -5.18 0.35 1.45
CA LEU A 62 -5.17 -0.09 2.85
C LEU A 62 -6.56 -0.56 3.30
N ASP A 63 -7.62 0.15 2.92
CA ASP A 63 -9.00 -0.22 3.22
C ASP A 63 -9.35 -1.58 2.61
N ASP A 64 -8.94 -1.84 1.35
CA ASP A 64 -9.14 -3.14 0.72
C ASP A 64 -8.33 -4.25 1.39
N ALA A 65 -7.10 -3.96 1.83
CA ALA A 65 -6.29 -4.90 2.60
C ALA A 65 -6.92 -5.25 3.95
N ILE A 66 -7.49 -4.26 4.65
CA ILE A 66 -8.21 -4.45 5.92
C ILE A 66 -9.44 -5.33 5.69
N ARG A 67 -10.29 -4.95 4.73
CA ARG A 67 -11.52 -5.69 4.40
C ARG A 67 -11.24 -7.13 3.98
N ALA A 68 -10.20 -7.35 3.19
CA ALA A 68 -9.78 -8.70 2.84
C ALA A 68 -9.31 -9.47 4.09
N GLY A 69 -8.58 -8.79 4.98
CA GLY A 69 -8.15 -9.26 6.31
C GLY A 69 -9.27 -9.82 7.17
N GLU A 70 -10.37 -9.07 7.28
CA GLU A 70 -11.53 -9.40 8.09
C GLU A 70 -12.37 -10.56 7.52
N ARG A 71 -12.25 -10.82 6.21
CA ARG A 71 -12.98 -11.90 5.51
C ARG A 71 -12.25 -13.25 5.56
N SER A 72 -11.02 -13.31 6.05
CA SER A 72 -10.17 -14.52 6.08
C SER A 72 -10.09 -15.13 7.48
#